data_AF-A0A2V5ZVU7-F1
#
_entry.id   AF-A0A2V5ZVU7-F1
#
_cell.length_a   1.000
_cell.length_b   1.000
_cell.length_c   1.000
_cell.angle_alpha   90.00
_cell.angle_beta   90.00
_cell.angle_gamma   90.00
#
_symmetry.space_group_name_H-M   'P 1'
#
loop_
_entity.id
_entity.type
_entity.pdbx_description
1 polymer ?
#
loop_
_entity_poly.entity_id
_entity_poly.type
_entity_poly.pdbx_seq_one_letter_code
_entity_poly.pdbx_strand_id
1 'polypeptide(L)'
;MKLVSALAALLFCVSNAKAHEAIFAWTYTTDLTAKGHGEFEQWITPRWEKEHGSYSVIDFREEVEYGVSDDFQIALYLNHHYVYTNDDIPVANPVHPKRRLRGVYETGGEEVHAGHDP
;
A
#
# COMPACT_ATOMS: atom_id res chain seq x y z
N MET A 1 16.58 25.97 5.26
CA MET A 1 17.68 25.75 4.29
C MET A 1 17.90 24.25 4.00
N LYS A 2 18.17 23.40 5.01
CA LYS A 2 18.41 21.96 4.79
C LYS A 2 17.29 21.20 4.06
N LEU A 3 16.03 21.44 4.41
CA LEU A 3 14.85 20.82 3.75
C LEU A 3 14.71 21.24 2.28
N VAL A 4 14.96 22.51 1.97
CA VAL A 4 14.88 23.03 0.60
C VAL A 4 15.98 22.42 -0.26
N SER A 5 17.19 22.29 0.27
CA SER A 5 18.30 21.63 -0.41
C SER A 5 18.04 20.13 -0.62
N ALA A 6 17.45 19.43 0.36
CA ALA A 6 17.09 18.02 0.24
C ALA A 6 15.99 17.79 -0.81
N LEU A 7 14.95 18.64 -0.82
CA LEU A 7 13.89 18.60 -1.82
C LEU A 7 14.41 18.88 -3.23
N ALA A 8 15.29 19.89 -3.39
CA ALA A 8 15.91 20.20 -4.68
C ALA A 8 16.78 19.04 -5.20
N ALA A 9 17.53 18.37 -4.32
CA ALA A 9 18.31 17.18 -4.68
C ALA A 9 17.40 16.03 -5.11
N LEU A 10 16.30 15.78 -4.40
CA LEU A 10 15.32 14.75 -4.75
C LEU A 10 14.71 15.01 -6.14
N LEU A 11 14.25 16.24 -6.40
CA LEU A 11 13.67 16.62 -7.69
C LEU A 11 14.68 16.47 -8.84
N PHE A 12 15.97 16.74 -8.59
CA PHE A 12 17.03 16.52 -9.58
C PHE A 12 17.30 15.04 -9.86
N CYS A 13 17.16 14.16 -8.87
CA CYS A 13 17.28 12.71 -9.07
C CYS A 13 16.11 12.15 -9.89
N VAL A 14 14.88 12.62 -9.63
CA VAL A 14 13.67 12.12 -10.30
C VAL A 14 13.61 12.52 -11.79
N SER A 15 14.23 13.64 -12.18
CA SER A 15 14.21 14.11 -13.58
C SER A 15 14.94 13.21 -14.59
N ASN A 16 15.77 12.28 -14.11
CA ASN A 16 16.50 11.32 -14.95
C ASN A 16 15.92 9.90 -14.87
N ALA A 17 14.79 9.72 -14.16
CA ALA A 17 14.13 8.42 -14.10
C ALA A 17 13.57 8.05 -15.47
N LYS A 18 13.87 6.83 -15.93
CA LYS A 18 13.21 6.24 -17.10
C LYS A 18 12.06 5.39 -16.59
N ALA A 19 10.84 5.82 -16.91
CA ALA A 19 9.65 5.03 -16.61
C ALA A 19 9.53 3.89 -17.62
N HIS A 20 9.28 2.68 -17.14
CA HIS A 20 8.83 1.58 -17.97
C HIS A 20 7.34 1.78 -18.33
N GLU A 21 6.85 1.04 -19.33
CA GLU A 21 5.48 1.19 -19.84
C GLU A 21 4.54 0.20 -19.15
N ALA A 22 3.89 0.64 -18.07
CA ALA A 22 2.77 -0.10 -17.48
C ALA A 22 1.49 0.16 -18.30
N ILE A 23 1.28 -0.63 -19.36
CA ILE A 23 0.13 -0.49 -20.28
C ILE A 23 -1.21 -0.74 -19.56
N PHE A 24 -1.19 -1.56 -18.50
CA PHE A 24 -2.34 -1.88 -17.67
C PHE A 24 -2.03 -1.66 -16.20
N ALA A 25 -2.82 -0.81 -15.55
CA ALA A 25 -2.61 -0.43 -14.14
C ALA A 25 -2.86 -1.55 -13.12
N TRP A 26 -3.34 -2.74 -13.51
CA TRP A 26 -3.69 -3.82 -12.58
C TRP A 26 -3.42 -5.22 -13.14
N THR A 27 -2.65 -5.34 -14.22
CA THR A 27 -2.41 -6.61 -14.90
C THR A 27 -0.92 -6.86 -15.00
N TYR A 28 -0.48 -7.99 -14.48
CA TYR A 28 0.89 -8.48 -14.71
C TYR A 28 1.03 -8.88 -16.17
N THR A 29 2.04 -8.33 -16.84
CA THR A 29 2.45 -8.79 -18.17
C THR A 29 3.58 -9.80 -18.03
N THR A 30 3.89 -10.50 -19.13
CA THR A 30 5.05 -11.41 -19.19
C THR A 30 6.33 -10.69 -19.58
N ASP A 31 6.31 -9.36 -19.64
CA ASP A 31 7.48 -8.56 -19.99
C ASP A 31 8.49 -8.64 -18.85
N LEU A 32 9.77 -8.74 -19.22
CA LEU A 32 10.86 -8.80 -18.26
C LEU A 32 11.63 -7.49 -18.29
N THR A 33 12.04 -7.02 -17.11
CA THR A 33 13.03 -5.96 -16.98
C THR A 33 14.30 -6.38 -17.72
N ALA A 34 14.76 -5.54 -18.65
CA ALA A 34 15.94 -5.83 -19.46
C ALA A 34 17.18 -6.10 -18.59
N LYS A 35 18.07 -6.98 -19.05
CA LYS A 35 19.29 -7.34 -18.31
C LYS A 35 20.08 -6.12 -17.87
N GLY A 36 20.37 -6.03 -16.57
CA GLY A 36 21.13 -4.94 -15.97
C GLY A 36 20.32 -3.68 -15.69
N HIS A 37 19.05 -3.63 -16.10
CA HIS A 37 18.13 -2.57 -15.76
C HIS A 37 17.38 -2.93 -14.47
N GLY A 38 16.92 -1.89 -13.77
CA GLY A 38 16.05 -2.06 -12.62
C GLY A 38 14.95 -1.02 -12.64
N GLU A 39 13.84 -1.37 -12.02
CA GLU A 39 12.67 -0.54 -11.87
C GLU A 39 12.29 -0.44 -10.40
N PHE A 40 11.73 0.71 -10.04
CA PHE A 40 11.10 0.92 -8.74
C PHE A 40 9.67 1.39 -8.96
N GLU A 41 8.71 0.63 -8.46
CA GLU A 41 7.30 1.00 -8.49
C GLU A 41 6.78 1.29 -7.09
N GLN A 42 5.97 2.36 -7.00
CA GLN A 42 5.25 2.72 -5.79
C GLN A 42 3.75 2.71 -6.05
N TRP A 43 3.06 1.90 -5.26
CA TRP A 43 1.61 1.82 -5.22
C TRP A 43 1.10 2.41 -3.91
N ILE A 44 0.09 3.26 -4.00
CA ILE A 44 -0.64 3.83 -2.87
C ILE A 44 -2.13 3.66 -3.16
N THR A 45 -2.78 2.75 -2.44
CA THR A 45 -4.18 2.41 -2.66
C THR A 45 -4.99 2.76 -1.41
N PRO A 46 -5.76 3.85 -1.45
CA PRO A 46 -6.68 4.16 -0.36
C PRO A 46 -7.97 3.35 -0.47
N ARG A 47 -8.42 2.79 0.66
CA ARG A 47 -9.71 2.11 0.81
C ARG A 47 -10.55 2.80 1.89
N TRP A 48 -11.80 3.12 1.56
CA TRP A 48 -12.72 3.83 2.47
C TRP A 48 -14.09 3.16 2.47
N GLU A 49 -14.30 2.11 3.27
CA GLU A 49 -15.60 1.42 3.33
C GLU A 49 -15.91 0.85 4.71
N LYS A 50 -17.05 1.27 5.30
CA LYS A 50 -17.86 0.50 6.24
C LYS A 50 -19.31 1.01 6.16
N GLU A 51 -20.30 0.13 6.33
CA GLU A 51 -21.72 0.50 6.41
C GLU A 51 -22.02 1.41 7.62
N HIS A 52 -21.29 1.23 8.72
CA HIS A 52 -21.39 2.02 9.95
C HIS A 52 -20.01 2.20 10.63
N GLY A 53 -19.79 3.33 11.32
CA GLY A 53 -18.50 3.69 11.93
C GLY A 53 -17.54 4.39 10.97
N SER A 54 -16.33 4.72 11.41
CA SER A 54 -15.28 5.23 10.52
C SER A 54 -14.20 4.16 10.29
N TYR A 55 -13.95 3.83 9.04
CA TYR A 55 -12.89 2.90 8.64
C TYR A 55 -12.21 3.43 7.38
N SER A 56 -10.89 3.50 7.42
CA SER A 56 -10.08 3.84 6.27
C SER A 56 -8.75 3.11 6.34
N VAL A 57 -8.30 2.60 5.20
CA VAL A 57 -6.98 1.98 5.04
C VAL A 57 -6.23 2.71 3.95
N ILE A 58 -4.91 2.84 4.13
CA ILE A 58 -4.00 3.17 3.05
C ILE A 58 -3.06 1.98 2.91
N ASP A 59 -3.17 1.26 1.80
CA ASP A 59 -2.26 0.19 1.44
C ASP A 59 -1.10 0.75 0.63
N PHE A 60 0.11 0.37 1.00
CA PHE A 60 1.35 0.72 0.34
C PHE A 60 2.00 -0.56 -0.20
N ARG A 61 2.48 -0.48 -1.44
CA ARG A 61 3.37 -1.47 -2.03
C ARG A 61 4.53 -0.77 -2.70
N GLU A 62 5.73 -1.11 -2.26
CA GLU A 62 6.97 -0.80 -2.95
C GLU A 62 7.48 -2.05 -3.64
N GLU A 63 7.81 -1.92 -4.91
CA GLU A 63 8.37 -3.00 -5.72
C GLU A 63 9.69 -2.54 -6.30
N VAL A 64 10.71 -3.40 -6.20
CA VAL A 64 12.00 -3.22 -6.86
C VAL A 64 12.22 -4.42 -7.77
N GLU A 65 12.36 -4.17 -9.07
CA GLU A 65 12.67 -5.17 -10.07
C GLU A 65 14.11 -5.04 -10.57
N TYR A 66 14.71 -6.17 -10.95
CA TYR A 66 16.02 -6.19 -11.59
C TYR A 66 16.15 -7.34 -12.59
N GLY A 67 16.52 -7.00 -13.83
CA GLY A 67 16.81 -7.96 -14.90
C GLY A 67 18.18 -8.61 -14.71
N VAL A 68 18.20 -9.91 -14.38
CA VAL A 68 19.44 -10.67 -14.12
C VAL A 68 20.02 -11.22 -15.43
N SER A 69 19.17 -11.71 -16.33
CA SER A 69 19.50 -12.08 -17.72
C SER A 69 18.37 -11.65 -18.67
N ASP A 70 18.52 -11.92 -19.97
CA ASP A 70 17.51 -11.54 -20.97
C ASP A 70 16.18 -12.32 -20.81
N ASP A 71 16.18 -13.35 -19.97
CA ASP A 71 15.09 -14.31 -19.72
C ASP A 71 14.84 -14.58 -18.23
N PHE A 72 15.50 -13.84 -17.33
CA PHE A 72 15.34 -13.99 -15.88
C PHE A 72 15.41 -12.65 -15.16
N GLN A 73 14.41 -12.37 -14.33
CA GLN A 73 14.35 -11.22 -13.46
C GLN A 73 14.05 -11.61 -12.01
N ILE A 74 14.37 -10.71 -11.09
CA ILE A 74 13.97 -10.80 -9.70
C ILE A 74 13.17 -9.57 -9.32
N ALA A 75 12.16 -9.75 -8.47
CA ALA A 75 11.36 -8.67 -7.91
C ALA A 75 11.29 -8.83 -6.39
N LEU A 76 11.39 -7.70 -5.67
CA LEU A 76 11.24 -7.63 -4.22
C LEU A 76 10.06 -6.71 -3.89
N TYR A 77 9.16 -7.21 -3.04
CA TYR A 77 7.98 -6.48 -2.61
C TYR A 77 8.07 -6.14 -1.12
N LEU A 78 7.81 -4.88 -0.79
CA LEU A 78 7.47 -4.46 0.56
C LEU A 78 6.01 -4.02 0.56
N ASN A 79 5.18 -4.78 1.26
CA ASN A 79 3.76 -4.46 1.42
C ASN A 79 3.50 -4.07 2.87
N HIS A 80 2.88 -2.91 3.07
CA HIS A 80 2.49 -2.45 4.39
C HIS A 80 1.21 -1.62 4.31
N HIS A 81 0.51 -1.47 5.44
CA HIS A 81 -0.74 -0.73 5.46
C HIS A 81 -0.86 0.13 6.70
N TYR A 82 -1.62 1.20 6.58
CA TYR A 82 -2.03 2.04 7.69
C TYR A 82 -3.54 1.97 7.83
N VAL A 83 -4.02 1.47 8.98
CA VAL A 83 -5.46 1.39 9.28
C VAL A 83 -5.84 2.48 10.26
N TYR A 84 -6.89 3.23 9.93
CA TYR A 84 -7.62 4.07 10.88
C TYR A 84 -9.03 3.52 11.06
N THR A 85 -9.39 3.25 12.31
CA THR A 85 -10.72 2.77 12.71
C THR A 85 -11.23 3.63 13.86
N ASN A 86 -12.48 4.09 13.78
CA ASN A 86 -13.21 4.64 14.92
C ASN A 86 -14.54 3.89 15.07
N ASP A 87 -14.65 3.17 16.19
CA ASP A 87 -15.83 2.39 16.58
C ASP A 87 -16.86 3.23 17.34
N ASP A 88 -17.13 4.47 16.91
CA ASP A 88 -18.22 5.28 17.44
C ASP A 88 -19.57 4.83 16.84
N ILE A 89 -19.93 3.56 17.03
CA ILE A 89 -21.35 3.15 17.01
C ILE A 89 -21.81 3.13 18.47
N PRO A 90 -22.67 4.07 18.91
CA PRO A 90 -23.36 3.91 20.17
C PRO A 90 -24.35 2.75 20.05
N VAL A 91 -23.89 1.52 20.22
CA VAL A 91 -24.81 0.41 20.51
C VAL A 91 -25.35 0.70 21.89
N ALA A 92 -26.57 1.23 21.94
CA ALA A 92 -27.29 1.35 23.19
C ALA A 92 -27.38 -0.04 23.81
N ASN A 93 -26.77 -0.24 24.97
CA ASN A 93 -26.95 -1.46 25.74
C ASN A 93 -28.46 -1.60 26.02
N PRO A 94 -29.13 -2.64 25.50
CA PRO A 94 -30.58 -2.78 25.63
C PRO A 94 -31.03 -2.97 27.09
N VAL A 95 -30.10 -3.24 28.00
CA VAL A 95 -30.35 -3.43 29.44
C VAL A 95 -29.88 -2.25 30.30
N HIS A 96 -28.86 -1.48 29.87
CA HIS A 96 -28.31 -0.34 30.64
C HIS A 96 -27.81 0.81 29.74
N PRO A 97 -28.69 1.73 29.30
CA PRO A 97 -28.38 2.74 28.28
C PRO A 97 -27.36 3.83 28.70
N LYS A 98 -26.91 3.87 29.96
CA LYS A 98 -26.03 4.92 30.50
C LYS A 98 -24.57 4.51 30.74
N ARG A 99 -24.17 3.27 30.45
CA ARG A 99 -22.77 2.83 30.53
C ARG A 99 -22.27 2.45 29.15
N ARG A 100 -21.47 3.32 28.53
CA ARG A 100 -20.67 2.96 27.35
C ARG A 100 -19.56 2.01 27.83
N LEU A 101 -19.58 0.76 27.38
CA LEU A 101 -18.46 -0.15 27.60
C LEU A 101 -17.28 0.35 26.75
N ARG A 102 -16.09 0.37 27.34
CA ARG A 102 -14.85 0.67 26.62
C ARG A 102 -14.64 -0.48 25.64
N GLY A 103 -14.84 -0.21 24.35
CA GLY A 103 -14.75 -1.20 23.27
C GLY A 103 -13.38 -1.86 23.28
N VAL A 104 -13.34 -3.10 23.71
CA VAL A 104 -12.29 -4.05 23.32
C VAL A 104 -12.89 -4.76 22.12
N TYR A 105 -12.59 -4.25 20.93
CA TYR A 105 -12.80 -5.01 19.72
C TYR A 105 -11.40 -5.35 19.24
N GLU A 106 -11.11 -6.64 19.15
CA GLU A 106 -10.00 -7.13 18.34
C GLU A 106 -10.16 -6.44 16.99
N THR A 107 -9.15 -5.65 16.61
CA THR A 107 -8.91 -5.32 15.22
C THR A 107 -8.94 -6.66 14.51
N GLY A 108 -10.06 -6.97 13.84
CA GLY A 108 -10.21 -8.21 13.10
C GLY A 108 -8.95 -8.33 12.28
N GLY A 109 -8.14 -9.36 12.60
CA GLY A 109 -7.04 -9.74 11.76
C GLY A 109 -7.68 -10.11 10.45
N GLU A 110 -7.74 -9.16 9.53
CA GLU A 110 -7.82 -9.48 8.13
C GLU A 110 -6.58 -10.34 7.93
N GLU A 111 -6.78 -11.66 7.81
CA GLU A 111 -5.80 -12.54 7.20
C GLU A 111 -5.59 -11.95 5.81
N VAL A 112 -4.67 -11.00 5.74
CA VAL A 112 -4.15 -10.50 4.49
C VAL A 112 -3.41 -11.67 3.90
N HIS A 113 -4.12 -12.43 3.07
CA HIS A 113 -3.50 -13.36 2.14
C HIS A 113 -2.37 -12.58 1.45
N ALA A 114 -1.15 -12.91 1.80
CA ALA A 114 0.02 -12.47 1.07
C ALA A 114 -0.12 -13.08 -0.32
N GLY A 115 -0.48 -12.24 -1.29
CA GLY A 115 -0.74 -12.67 -2.65
C GLY A 115 -2.17 -13.18 -2.84
N HIS A 116 -2.89 -12.51 -3.73
CA HIS A 116 -3.56 -13.30 -4.73
C HIS A 116 -2.44 -13.95 -5.58
N ASP A 117 -1.96 -15.11 -5.13
CA ASP A 117 -1.49 -16.12 -6.08
C ASP A 117 -2.74 -16.65 -6.79
N PRO A 118 -2.70 -16.84 -8.12
CA PRO A 118 -3.88 -17.14 -8.95
C PRO A 118 -4.67 -18.38 -8.51
#